data_AF-A0A2G0V6Y7-F1
#
_entry.id   AF-A0A2G0V6Y7-F1
#
_cell.length_a   1.000
_cell.length_b   1.000
_cell.length_c   1.000
_cell.angle_alpha   90.00
_cell.angle_beta   90.00
_cell.angle_gamma   90.00
#
_symmetry.space_group_name_H-M   'P 1'
#
loop_
_entity.id
_entity.type
_entity.pdbx_description
1 polymer ?
#
loop_
_entity_poly.entity_id
_entity_poly.type
_entity_poly.pdbx_seq_one_letter_code
_entity_poly.pdbx_strand_id
1 'polypeptide(L)'
;MNTNTRYVILDSETTGLNVMSDRIVELGCVEVMEDVVTGNYFQSYVNPDYLNTPGALKIHGLKDSFLKKQTRFKEVADRFLLLYMDR
;
A
#
# COMPACT_ATOMS: atom_id res chain seq x y z
N MET A 1 -8.40 -22.46 -22.23
CA MET A 1 -8.91 -21.97 -20.93
C MET A 1 -9.00 -20.46 -21.05
N ASN A 2 -10.07 -19.82 -20.58
CA ASN A 2 -10.14 -18.35 -20.61
C ASN A 2 -9.09 -17.82 -19.61
N THR A 3 -7.98 -17.29 -20.11
CA THR A 3 -6.79 -16.85 -19.34
C THR A 3 -6.91 -15.43 -18.80
N ASN A 4 -8.12 -14.88 -18.72
CA ASN A 4 -8.31 -13.48 -18.34
C ASN A 4 -8.23 -13.25 -16.81
N THR A 5 -7.44 -14.07 -16.11
CA THR A 5 -7.18 -13.89 -14.68
C THR A 5 -6.23 -12.72 -14.51
N ARG A 6 -6.70 -11.71 -13.78
CA ARG A 6 -5.93 -10.53 -13.41
C ARG A 6 -5.37 -10.70 -12.01
N TYR A 7 -4.08 -10.42 -11.85
CA TYR A 7 -3.42 -10.39 -10.56
C TYR A 7 -3.09 -8.94 -10.19
N VAL A 8 -3.26 -8.61 -8.92
CA VAL A 8 -2.75 -7.37 -8.33
C VAL A 8 -1.71 -7.77 -7.30
N ILE A 9 -0.44 -7.60 -7.66
CA ILE A 9 0.67 -7.92 -6.77
C ILE A 9 0.85 -6.73 -5.84
N LEU A 10 0.69 -6.96 -4.54
CA LEU A 10 0.61 -5.91 -3.53
C LEU A 10 1.75 -6.08 -2.52
N ASP A 11 2.33 -4.94 -2.17
CA ASP A 11 3.29 -4.81 -1.08
C ASP A 11 2.85 -3.66 -0.16
N SER A 12 3.20 -3.75 1.12
CA SER A 12 2.83 -2.75 2.10
C SER A 12 3.92 -2.56 3.13
N GLU A 13 4.22 -1.30 3.43
CA GLU A 13 5.04 -0.93 4.59
C GLU A 13 4.14 -0.58 5.77
N THR A 14 4.63 -0.82 6.98
CA THR A 14 3.86 -0.66 8.22
C THR A 14 4.68 0.01 9.30
N THR A 15 4.01 0.59 10.31
CA THR A 15 4.69 1.15 11.49
C THR A 15 5.42 0.08 12.33
N GLY A 16 5.12 -1.20 12.12
CA GLY A 16 5.64 -2.36 12.83
C GLY A 16 4.88 -3.63 12.47
N LEU A 17 5.18 -4.75 13.15
CA LEU A 17 4.65 -6.08 12.79
C LEU A 17 3.44 -6.53 13.64
N ASN A 18 2.94 -5.70 14.55
CA ASN A 18 1.81 -6.06 15.40
C ASN A 18 0.47 -5.80 14.69
N VAL A 19 -0.22 -6.88 14.33
CA VAL A 19 -1.50 -6.83 13.59
C VAL A 19 -2.63 -6.06 14.29
N MET A 20 -2.56 -5.89 15.61
CA MET A 20 -3.59 -5.19 16.38
C MET A 20 -3.32 -3.69 16.46
N SER A 21 -2.06 -3.30 16.62
CA SER A 21 -1.69 -1.91 16.94
C SER A 21 -1.02 -1.17 15.79
N ASP A 22 -0.28 -1.85 14.93
CA ASP A 22 0.45 -1.20 13.84
C ASP A 22 -0.49 -0.83 12.68
N ARG A 23 -0.02 0.10 11.84
CA ARG A 23 -0.77 0.67 10.74
C ARG A 23 0.07 0.68 9.47
N ILE A 24 -0.61 0.62 8.33
CA ILE A 24 0.01 0.75 7.01
C ILE A 24 0.52 2.19 6.84
N VAL A 25 1.73 2.34 6.32
CA VAL A 25 2.39 3.62 6.01
C VAL A 25 2.67 3.79 4.51
N GLU A 26 2.63 2.71 3.74
CA GLU A 26 2.68 2.71 2.28
C GLU A 26 1.88 1.55 1.72
N LEU A 27 1.19 1.78 0.60
CA LEU A 27 0.56 0.74 -0.21
C LEU A 27 1.07 0.86 -1.65
N GLY A 28 1.71 -0.19 -2.14
CA GLY A 28 2.20 -0.30 -3.51
C GLY A 28 1.62 -1.52 -4.20
N CYS A 29 1.21 -1.39 -5.46
CA CYS A 29 0.85 -2.55 -6.25
C CYS A 29 1.09 -2.38 -7.75
N VAL A 30 1.28 -3.52 -8.41
CA VAL A 30 1.37 -3.65 -9.87
C VAL A 30 0.33 -4.63 -10.37
N GLU A 31 -0.32 -4.30 -11.47
CA GLU A 31 -1.29 -5.16 -12.14
C GLU A 31 -0.61 -6.05 -13.17
N VAL A 32 -0.98 -7.33 -13.18
CA VAL A 32 -0.46 -8.35 -14.08
C VAL A 32 -1.62 -9.07 -14.75
N MET A 33 -1.56 -9.20 -16.08
CA MET A 33 -2.49 -9.97 -16.89
C MET A 33 -1.69 -10.84 -17.86
N GLU A 34 -2.06 -12.11 -17.98
CA GLU A 34 -1.38 -13.08 -18.86
C GLU A 34 0.16 -13.08 -18.65
N ASP A 35 0.58 -13.08 -17.38
CA ASP A 35 1.98 -13.06 -16.93
C ASP A 35 2.80 -11.81 -17.36
N VAL A 36 2.12 -10.75 -17.82
CA VAL A 36 2.73 -9.48 -18.22
C VAL A 36 2.21 -8.34 -17.34
N VAL A 37 3.12 -7.47 -16.88
CA VAL A 37 2.78 -6.24 -16.15
C VAL A 37 2.04 -5.30 -17.11
N THR A 38 0.83 -4.86 -16.74
CA THR A 38 -0.04 -4.09 -17.65
C THR A 38 0.35 -2.61 -17.74
N GLY A 39 1.23 -2.14 -16.85
CA GLY A 39 1.56 -0.73 -16.70
C GLY A 39 0.61 0.02 -15.76
N ASN A 40 -0.48 -0.59 -15.30
CA ASN A 40 -1.29 -0.04 -14.21
C ASN A 40 -0.61 -0.33 -12.87
N TYR A 41 -0.20 0.73 -12.19
CA TYR A 41 0.37 0.67 -10.84
C TYR A 41 -0.34 1.66 -9.93
N PHE A 42 -0.31 1.37 -8.64
CA PHE A 42 -0.76 2.27 -7.59
C PHE A 42 0.32 2.34 -6.53
N GLN A 43 0.65 3.55 -6.10
CA GLN A 43 1.54 3.77 -4.98
C GLN A 43 1.02 4.96 -4.18
N SER A 44 0.89 4.77 -2.86
CA SER A 44 0.51 5.85 -1.97
C SER A 44 1.16 5.66 -0.61
N TYR A 45 1.76 6.74 -0.11
CA TYR A 45 2.10 6.84 1.30
C TYR A 45 0.86 7.17 2.12
N VAL A 46 0.86 6.74 3.37
CA VAL A 46 -0.29 6.83 4.27
C VAL A 46 0.14 7.56 5.53
N ASN A 47 -0.68 8.51 5.99
CA ASN A 47 -0.56 9.01 7.35
C ASN A 47 -1.20 8.00 8.29
N PRO A 48 -0.41 7.29 9.12
CA PRO A 48 -0.96 6.27 10.01
C PRO A 48 -1.69 6.87 11.21
N ASP A 49 -1.53 8.17 11.53
CA ASP A 49 -1.86 8.79 12.83
C ASP A 49 -1.09 8.16 14.04
N TYR A 50 -0.07 7.34 13.77
CA TYR A 50 0.82 6.69 14.74
C TYR A 50 2.31 6.97 14.41
N LEU A 51 3.21 6.65 15.33
CA LEU A 51 4.66 6.73 15.10
C LEU A 51 5.19 5.38 14.61
N ASN A 52 6.24 5.41 13.79
CA ASN A 52 6.97 4.19 13.46
C ASN A 52 7.66 3.60 14.69
N THR A 53 7.71 2.27 14.74
CA THR A 53 8.68 1.59 15.58
C THR A 53 10.10 1.82 15.06
N PRO A 54 11.13 1.78 15.92
CA PRO A 54 12.53 1.89 15.47
C PRO A 54 12.92 0.83 14.43
N GLY A 55 12.32 -0.36 14.52
CA GLY A 55 12.53 -1.44 13.56
C GLY A 55 11.99 -1.10 12.18
N ALA A 56 10.72 -0.68 12.09
CA ALA A 56 10.10 -0.27 10.84
C ALA A 56 10.86 0.88 10.17
N LEU A 57 11.16 1.94 10.92
CA LEU A 57 11.92 3.09 10.42
C LEU A 57 13.30 2.68 9.87
N LYS A 58 13.96 1.67 10.47
CA LYS A 58 15.26 1.17 9.98
C LYS A 58 15.14 0.41 8.65
N ILE A 59 14.00 -0.23 8.39
CA ILE A 59 13.76 -1.01 7.16
C ILE A 59 13.38 -0.09 6.00
N HIS A 60 12.29 0.66 6.13
CA HIS A 60 11.72 1.43 5.02
C HIS A 60 12.14 2.92 5.01
N GLY A 61 12.68 3.46 6.11
CA GLY A 61 13.22 4.83 6.16
C GLY A 61 12.20 5.98 6.12
N LEU A 62 10.90 5.68 6.16
CA LEU A 62 9.82 6.67 6.08
C LEU A 62 9.66 7.38 7.43
N LYS A 63 10.07 8.66 7.47
CA LYS A 63 10.02 9.46 8.69
C LYS A 63 8.60 9.86 9.07
N ASP A 64 8.30 9.90 10.36
CA ASP A 64 6.98 10.35 10.85
C ASP A 64 6.60 11.76 10.36
N SER A 65 7.58 12.65 10.21
CA SER A 65 7.35 14.01 9.69
C SER A 65 6.94 14.05 8.23
N PHE A 66 7.33 13.05 7.44
CA PHE A 66 6.88 12.86 6.08
C PHE A 66 5.48 12.23 6.05
N LEU A 67 5.28 11.16 6.83
CA LEU A 67 4.00 10.43 6.90
C LEU A 67 2.85 11.29 7.41
N LYS A 68 3.10 12.18 8.38
CA LYS A 68 2.08 13.11 8.91
C LYS A 68 1.47 14.05 7.88
N LYS A 69 2.13 14.25 6.74
CA LYS A 69 1.65 15.11 5.64
C LYS A 69 0.86 14.34 4.58
N GLN A 70 0.82 13.01 4.69
CA GLN A 70 0.19 12.15 3.69
C GLN A 70 -1.30 11.99 3.96
N THR A 71 -1.97 11.37 3.00
CA THR A 71 -3.39 11.05 3.07
C THR A 71 -3.66 9.92 4.07
N ARG A 72 -4.79 9.94 4.78
CA ARG A 72 -5.16 8.87 5.72
C ARG A 72 -5.57 7.60 4.99
N PHE A 73 -5.43 6.46 5.68
CA PHE A 73 -5.64 5.13 5.09
C PHE A 73 -7.00 4.98 4.40
N LYS A 74 -8.07 5.51 5.00
CA LYS A 74 -9.43 5.40 4.44
C LYS A 74 -9.50 5.92 3.00
N GLU A 75 -8.99 7.12 2.74
CA GLU A 75 -9.04 7.72 1.41
C GLU A 75 -8.13 6.99 0.41
N VAL A 76 -6.99 6.49 0.88
CA VAL A 76 -6.07 5.66 0.08
C VAL A 76 -6.73 4.34 -0.32
N ALA A 77 -7.41 3.68 0.63
CA ALA A 77 -8.14 2.44 0.40
C ALA A 77 -9.32 2.67 -0.57
N ASP A 78 -10.11 3.73 -0.38
CA ASP A 78 -11.22 4.06 -1.28
C ASP A 78 -10.71 4.25 -2.73
N ARG A 79 -9.56 4.92 -2.92
CA ARG A 79 -8.90 5.06 -4.25
C ARG A 79 -8.41 3.73 -4.81
N PHE A 80 -7.80 2.89 -3.97
CA PHE A 80 -7.31 1.56 -4.39
C PHE A 80 -8.45 0.67 -4.87
N LEU A 81 -9.55 0.60 -4.11
CA LEU A 81 -10.72 -0.21 -4.44
C LEU A 81 -11.36 0.25 -5.76
N LEU A 82 -11.49 1.57 -5.96
CA LEU A 82 -11.99 2.12 -7.22
C LEU A 82 -11.15 1.70 -8.44
N LEU A 83 -9.83 1.56 -8.28
CA LEU A 83 -8.94 1.18 -9.37
C LEU A 83 -8.95 -0.32 -9.67
N TYR A 84 -9.17 -1.18 -8.67
CA TYR A 84 -8.94 -2.62 -8.85
C TYR A 84 -10.16 -3.51 -8.61
N MET A 85 -11.18 -3.06 -7.87
CA MET A 85 -12.35 -3.88 -7.54
C MET A 85 -13.62 -3.48 -8.29
N ASP A 86 -13.76 -2.21 -8.67
CA ASP A 86 -14.97 -1.70 -9.35
C ASP A 86 -14.85 -1.72 -10.89
N ARG A 87 -14.02 -2.61 -11.45
CA ARG A 87 -13.74 -2.72 -12.90
C ARG A 87 -14.19 -4.04 -13.51
#